data_AF-A0A836X125-F1
#
_entry.id   AF-A0A836X125-F1
#
_cell.length_a   1.000
_cell.length_b   1.000
_cell.length_c   1.000
_cell.angle_alpha   90.00
_cell.angle_beta   90.00
_cell.angle_gamma   90.00
#
_symmetry.space_group_name_H-M   'P 1'
#
loop_
_entity.id
_entity.type
_entity.pdbx_description
1 polymer ?
#
loop_
_entity_poly.entity_id
_entity_poly.type
_entity_poly.pdbx_seq_one_letter_code
_entity_poly.pdbx_strand_id
1 'polypeptide(L)'
;MGSLVLCLVIAEALLRLLAPQVHRLPDVWTHHARLGWTHRPESTGRLVAPEFDVTYRIDAAGHRQHESDRGTDLRIQLYGDSFAEAWGIEVEDGLAARLEAELKTALGVSVTNFGTAGYGTDQELLLFSDTGAQLSPDVVLLLFYANDLWNNVSPRGIGVRRGAKPYFRLGRGAELSGSGALQLMGTPIPEPPPRPS
;
A
#
# COMPACT_ATOMS: atom_id res chain seq x y z
N MET A 1 -33.23 -13.18 -30.62
CA MET A 1 -32.97 -12.21 -29.53
C MET A 1 -33.30 -12.78 -28.15
N GLY A 2 -34.52 -13.26 -27.89
CA GLY A 2 -34.90 -13.80 -26.57
C GLY A 2 -34.09 -15.01 -26.07
N SER A 3 -33.71 -15.93 -26.97
CA SER A 3 -32.87 -17.10 -26.62
C SER A 3 -31.46 -16.73 -26.19
N LEU A 4 -30.85 -15.74 -26.85
CA LEU A 4 -29.52 -15.21 -26.49
C LEU A 4 -29.54 -14.57 -25.11
N VAL A 5 -30.55 -13.76 -24.82
CA VAL A 5 -30.73 -13.13 -23.50
C VAL A 5 -30.90 -14.18 -22.41
N LEU A 6 -31.74 -15.20 -22.66
CA LEU A 6 -31.96 -16.30 -21.71
C LEU A 6 -30.68 -17.10 -21.44
N CYS A 7 -29.90 -17.43 -22.48
CA CYS A 7 -28.62 -18.12 -22.31
C CYS A 7 -27.62 -17.31 -21.49
N LEU A 8 -27.53 -15.99 -21.71
CA LEU A 8 -26.64 -15.13 -20.91
C LEU A 8 -27.08 -15.06 -19.44
N VAL A 9 -28.38 -14.99 -19.17
CA VAL A 9 -28.92 -15.00 -17.80
C VAL A 9 -28.63 -16.32 -17.10
N ILE A 10 -28.83 -17.46 -17.78
CA ILE A 10 -28.53 -18.78 -17.22
C ILE A 10 -27.02 -18.93 -16.98
N ALA A 11 -26.18 -18.50 -17.93
CA ALA A 11 -24.72 -18.55 -17.78
C ALA A 11 -24.26 -17.71 -16.57
N GLU A 12 -24.77 -16.48 -16.43
CA GLU A 12 -24.48 -15.61 -15.28
C GLU A 12 -24.96 -16.22 -13.95
N ALA A 13 -26.16 -16.82 -13.92
CA ALA A 13 -26.68 -17.48 -12.72
C ALA A 13 -25.85 -18.70 -12.32
N LEU A 14 -25.44 -19.52 -13.30
CA LEU A 14 -24.54 -20.66 -13.08
C LEU A 14 -23.16 -20.20 -12.60
N LEU A 15 -22.61 -19.13 -13.17
CA LEU A 15 -21.36 -18.52 -12.70
C LEU A 15 -21.47 -18.08 -11.23
N ARG A 16 -22.57 -17.41 -10.85
CA ARG A 16 -22.78 -16.99 -9.45
C ARG A 16 -22.95 -18.15 -8.47
N LEU A 17 -23.55 -19.25 -8.90
CA LEU A 17 -23.79 -20.44 -8.06
C LEU A 17 -22.55 -21.34 -7.95
N LEU A 18 -21.84 -21.56 -9.06
CA LEU A 18 -20.74 -22.54 -9.14
C LEU A 18 -19.36 -21.92 -8.94
N ALA A 19 -19.19 -20.63 -9.29
CA ALA A 19 -17.92 -19.91 -9.18
C ALA A 19 -18.15 -18.49 -8.64
N PRO A 20 -18.70 -18.35 -7.40
CA PRO A 20 -19.00 -17.05 -6.83
C PRO A 20 -17.74 -16.19 -6.79
N GLN A 21 -17.76 -15.07 -7.52
CA GLN A 21 -16.67 -14.10 -7.59
C GLN A 21 -16.66 -13.27 -6.30
N VAL A 22 -16.37 -13.92 -5.18
CA VAL A 22 -16.31 -13.27 -3.87
C VAL A 22 -15.15 -12.28 -3.89
N HIS A 23 -15.49 -11.01 -3.78
CA HIS A 23 -14.53 -9.94 -3.60
C HIS A 23 -14.72 -9.33 -2.22
N ARG A 24 -13.74 -9.51 -1.34
CA ARG A 24 -13.73 -8.99 0.02
C ARG A 24 -12.39 -8.32 0.28
N LEU A 25 -12.43 -7.02 0.51
CA LEU A 25 -11.27 -6.27 0.97
C LEU A 25 -11.15 -6.39 2.50
N PRO A 26 -9.93 -6.52 3.05
CA PRO A 26 -9.75 -6.53 4.49
C PRO A 26 -9.99 -5.13 5.06
N ASP A 27 -10.60 -5.05 6.25
CA ASP A 27 -10.77 -3.77 6.95
C ASP A 27 -9.53 -3.46 7.79
N VAL A 28 -8.38 -3.27 7.13
CA VAL A 28 -7.06 -3.07 7.77
C VAL A 28 -6.45 -1.72 7.48
N TRP A 29 -7.18 -0.77 6.85
CA TRP A 29 -6.72 0.60 6.73
C TRP A 29 -7.70 1.58 7.38
N THR A 30 -7.14 2.72 7.78
CA THR A 30 -7.83 3.84 8.39
C THR A 30 -7.42 5.14 7.72
N HIS A 31 -8.17 6.22 7.97
CA HIS A 31 -7.82 7.55 7.50
C HIS A 31 -6.53 8.04 8.16
N HIS A 32 -5.74 8.81 7.41
CA HIS A 32 -4.57 9.51 7.93
C HIS A 32 -4.56 10.96 7.42
N ALA A 33 -4.56 11.93 8.33
CA ALA A 33 -4.73 13.35 7.98
C ALA A 33 -3.65 13.91 7.02
N ARG A 34 -2.45 13.33 7.03
CA ARG A 34 -1.32 13.77 6.19
C ARG A 34 -1.05 12.87 4.99
N LEU A 35 -1.38 11.59 5.08
CA LEU A 35 -1.06 10.57 4.05
C LEU A 35 -2.29 10.12 3.27
N GLY A 36 -3.49 10.51 3.69
CA GLY A 36 -4.76 10.03 3.15
C GLY A 36 -5.25 8.78 3.87
N TRP A 37 -4.45 7.72 3.85
CA TRP A 37 -4.73 6.48 4.58
C TRP A 37 -3.43 5.89 5.13
N THR A 38 -3.58 5.00 6.11
CA THR A 38 -2.51 4.15 6.64
C THR A 38 -3.13 2.84 7.12
N HIS A 39 -2.33 1.82 7.44
CA HIS A 39 -2.86 0.63 8.08
C HIS A 39 -3.39 0.93 9.48
N ARG A 40 -4.47 0.26 9.86
CA ARG A 40 -4.99 0.29 11.23
C ARG A 40 -4.08 -0.62 12.09
N PRO A 41 -3.41 -0.10 13.12
CA PRO A 41 -2.59 -0.93 14.00
C PRO A 41 -3.39 -2.08 14.62
N GLU A 42 -2.71 -3.20 14.87
CA GLU A 42 -3.28 -4.38 15.53
C GLU A 42 -4.56 -4.92 14.86
N SER A 43 -4.65 -4.75 13.53
CA SER A 43 -5.80 -5.22 12.75
C SER A 43 -5.46 -6.50 11.98
N THR A 44 -6.48 -7.31 11.75
CA THR A 44 -6.38 -8.51 10.91
C THR A 44 -7.58 -8.58 10.00
N GLY A 45 -7.36 -8.99 8.74
CA GLY A 45 -8.41 -9.17 7.76
C GLY A 45 -8.00 -10.14 6.68
N ARG A 46 -8.97 -10.58 5.87
CA ARG A 46 -8.70 -11.43 4.69
C ARG A 46 -9.03 -10.68 3.42
N LEU A 47 -8.08 -10.67 2.49
CA LEU A 47 -8.28 -10.27 1.10
C LEU A 47 -8.71 -11.50 0.33
N VAL A 48 -9.96 -11.51 -0.12
CA VAL A 48 -10.51 -12.60 -0.94
C VAL A 48 -10.91 -12.03 -2.28
N ALA A 49 -10.36 -12.59 -3.35
CA ALA A 49 -10.67 -12.33 -4.73
C ALA A 49 -10.61 -13.67 -5.49
N PRO A 50 -11.12 -13.77 -6.72
CA PRO A 50 -10.98 -15.00 -7.52
C PRO A 50 -9.53 -15.50 -7.65
N GLU A 51 -8.57 -14.58 -7.61
CA GLU A 51 -7.15 -14.85 -7.77
C GLU A 51 -6.40 -15.00 -6.43
N PHE A 52 -6.96 -14.50 -5.34
CA PHE A 52 -6.24 -14.33 -4.07
C PHE A 52 -7.10 -14.75 -2.89
N ASP A 53 -6.52 -15.50 -1.97
CA ASP A 53 -7.08 -15.68 -0.64
C ASP A 53 -5.96 -15.59 0.37
N VAL A 54 -5.73 -14.37 0.88
CA VAL A 54 -4.56 -14.06 1.72
C VAL A 54 -4.94 -13.32 2.98
N THR A 55 -4.19 -13.56 4.05
CA THR A 55 -4.41 -12.90 5.33
C THR A 55 -3.51 -11.67 5.47
N TYR A 56 -4.12 -10.57 5.92
CA TYR A 56 -3.41 -9.36 6.34
C TYR A 56 -3.38 -9.33 7.85
N ARG A 57 -2.18 -9.24 8.43
CA ARG A 57 -1.94 -8.96 9.84
C ARG A 57 -1.09 -7.71 9.93
N ILE A 58 -1.61 -6.71 10.62
CA ILE A 58 -0.93 -5.43 10.83
C ILE A 58 -0.44 -5.39 12.27
N ASP A 59 0.84 -5.11 12.45
CA ASP A 59 1.44 -4.98 13.78
C ASP A 59 1.01 -3.68 14.49
N ALA A 60 1.47 -3.51 15.73
CA ALA A 60 1.17 -2.30 16.53
C ALA A 60 1.78 -1.02 15.94
N ALA A 61 2.78 -1.13 15.06
CA ALA A 61 3.40 -0.01 14.37
C ALA A 61 2.73 0.33 13.02
N GLY A 62 1.76 -0.47 12.57
CA GLY A 62 1.07 -0.27 11.29
C GLY A 62 1.76 -0.92 10.09
N HIS A 63 2.70 -1.83 10.29
CA HIS A 63 3.32 -2.60 9.21
C HIS A 63 2.63 -3.93 9.00
N ARG A 64 2.63 -4.42 7.77
CA ARG A 64 2.22 -5.79 7.49
C ARG A 64 3.27 -6.75 8.07
N GLN A 65 2.86 -7.49 9.10
CA GLN A 65 3.74 -8.31 9.91
C GLN A 65 4.18 -9.55 9.13
N HIS A 66 5.49 -9.78 9.02
CA HIS A 66 6.07 -11.07 8.64
C HIS A 66 6.91 -11.63 9.79
N GLU A 67 7.17 -12.94 9.76
CA GLU A 67 8.10 -13.56 10.70
C GLU A 67 9.51 -12.99 10.49
N SER A 68 10.06 -12.41 11.55
CA SER A 68 11.37 -11.76 11.55
C SER A 68 12.05 -12.03 12.88
N ASP A 69 13.22 -12.67 12.86
CA ASP A 69 14.17 -12.54 13.98
C ASP A 69 15.13 -11.43 13.58
N ARG A 70 14.72 -10.20 13.89
CA ARG A 70 15.40 -8.97 13.47
C ARG A 70 16.90 -9.08 13.73
N GLY A 71 17.67 -9.10 12.64
CA GLY A 71 19.10 -8.82 12.71
C GLY A 71 19.34 -7.37 13.13
N THR A 72 20.46 -7.13 13.81
CA THR A 72 20.81 -5.79 14.33
C THR A 72 21.83 -5.05 13.48
N ASP A 73 22.36 -5.70 12.44
CA ASP A 73 23.59 -5.25 11.79
C ASP A 73 23.32 -4.37 10.56
N LEU A 74 22.27 -4.68 9.79
CA LEU A 74 21.85 -3.87 8.64
C LEU A 74 20.33 -3.67 8.61
N ARG A 75 19.88 -2.44 8.83
CA ARG A 75 18.46 -2.07 8.86
C ARG A 75 18.04 -1.47 7.53
N ILE A 76 17.19 -2.20 6.82
CA ILE A 76 16.62 -1.79 5.54
C ILE A 76 15.18 -1.34 5.75
N GLN A 77 14.78 -0.24 5.12
CA GLN A 77 13.38 0.15 5.00
C GLN A 77 12.92 0.04 3.55
N LEU A 78 11.84 -0.69 3.32
CA LEU A 78 11.23 -0.83 2.00
C LEU A 78 10.01 0.09 1.88
N TYR A 79 10.00 0.94 0.87
CA TYR A 79 8.90 1.82 0.49
C TYR A 79 8.37 1.45 -0.89
N GLY A 80 7.08 1.66 -1.10
CA GLY A 80 6.42 1.42 -2.37
C GLY A 80 4.92 1.29 -2.20
N ASP A 81 4.27 0.91 -3.29
CA ASP A 81 2.83 0.75 -3.36
C ASP A 81 2.38 -0.69 -3.00
N SER A 82 1.35 -1.19 -3.71
CA SER A 82 0.88 -2.58 -3.63
C SER A 82 1.96 -3.64 -3.79
N PHE A 83 3.01 -3.40 -4.59
CA PHE A 83 4.08 -4.39 -4.77
C PHE A 83 4.93 -4.53 -3.51
N ALA A 84 5.28 -3.41 -2.88
CA ALA A 84 6.00 -3.42 -1.61
C ALA A 84 5.11 -3.97 -0.47
N GLU A 85 3.82 -3.64 -0.44
CA GLU A 85 2.85 -4.17 0.55
C GLU A 85 2.62 -5.70 0.43
N ALA A 86 3.09 -6.31 -0.66
CA ALA A 86 2.83 -7.70 -1.03
C ALA A 86 1.34 -7.98 -1.32
N TRP A 87 0.68 -7.05 -2.02
CA TRP A 87 -0.74 -7.14 -2.33
C TRP A 87 -1.10 -8.43 -3.08
N GLY A 88 -2.02 -9.21 -2.50
CA GLY A 88 -2.55 -10.43 -3.14
C GLY A 88 -1.70 -11.69 -2.91
N ILE A 89 -0.59 -11.59 -2.16
CA ILE A 89 0.24 -12.73 -1.78
C ILE A 89 0.40 -12.79 -0.26
N GLU A 90 0.85 -13.94 0.27
CA GLU A 90 1.24 -14.04 1.68
C GLU A 90 2.46 -13.15 1.95
N VAL A 91 2.54 -12.58 3.15
CA VAL A 91 3.55 -11.56 3.46
C VAL A 91 4.97 -12.15 3.47
N GLU A 92 5.09 -13.44 3.75
CA GLU A 92 6.32 -14.24 3.70
C GLU A 92 6.88 -14.38 2.28
N ASP A 93 6.00 -14.32 1.27
CA ASP A 93 6.38 -14.33 -0.15
C ASP A 93 6.72 -12.92 -0.67
N GLY A 94 6.45 -11.89 0.12
CA GLY A 94 6.72 -10.49 -0.20
C GLY A 94 8.21 -10.14 -0.20
N LEU A 95 8.57 -9.08 -0.94
CA LEU A 95 9.97 -8.66 -1.10
C LEU A 95 10.68 -8.42 0.25
N ALA A 96 10.02 -7.81 1.23
CA ALA A 96 10.64 -7.54 2.53
C ALA A 96 11.05 -8.84 3.25
N ALA A 97 10.14 -9.80 3.34
CA ALA A 97 10.39 -11.08 4.01
C ALA A 97 11.42 -11.91 3.25
N ARG A 98 11.32 -11.98 1.91
CA ARG A 98 12.29 -12.69 1.07
C ARG A 98 13.67 -12.05 1.16
N LEU A 99 13.78 -10.72 1.13
CA LEU A 99 15.06 -10.02 1.26
C LEU A 99 15.70 -10.26 2.63
N GLU A 100 14.91 -10.21 3.71
CA GLU A 100 15.41 -10.49 5.05
C GLU A 100 15.91 -11.94 5.14
N ALA A 101 15.09 -12.92 4.74
CA ALA A 101 15.43 -14.34 4.84
C ALA A 101 16.70 -14.72 4.06
N GLU A 102 16.87 -14.20 2.84
CA GLU A 102 18.01 -14.55 1.99
C GLU A 102 19.33 -13.88 2.44
N LEU A 103 19.27 -12.72 3.08
CA LEU A 103 20.47 -11.96 3.47
C LEU A 103 20.82 -12.07 4.96
N LYS A 104 19.92 -12.59 5.80
CA LYS A 104 20.11 -12.66 7.26
C LYS A 104 21.40 -13.36 7.68
N THR A 105 21.70 -14.53 7.11
CA THR A 105 22.89 -15.32 7.50
C THR A 105 24.21 -14.62 7.15
N ALA A 106 24.23 -13.85 6.06
CA ALA A 106 25.45 -13.21 5.57
C ALA A 106 25.69 -11.82 6.17
N LEU A 107 24.61 -11.08 6.45
CA LEU A 107 24.67 -9.65 6.72
C LEU A 107 23.90 -9.21 7.98
N GLY A 108 23.21 -10.11 8.69
CA GLY A 108 22.44 -9.74 9.88
C GLY A 108 21.35 -8.71 9.59
N VAL A 109 20.65 -8.88 8.46
CA VAL A 109 19.66 -7.92 7.96
C VAL A 109 18.37 -7.94 8.78
N SER A 110 17.77 -6.76 8.97
CA SER A 110 16.36 -6.60 9.28
C SER A 110 15.69 -5.65 8.29
N VAL A 111 14.52 -6.03 7.79
CA VAL A 111 13.74 -5.27 6.82
C VAL A 111 12.42 -4.80 7.44
N THR A 112 12.21 -3.48 7.50
CA THR A 112 10.91 -2.90 7.85
C THR A 112 10.15 -2.52 6.58
N ASN A 113 8.95 -3.07 6.42
CA ASN A 113 8.13 -2.82 5.24
C ASN A 113 7.14 -1.67 5.48
N PHE A 114 7.39 -0.54 4.82
CA PHE A 114 6.51 0.64 4.76
C PHE A 114 5.62 0.65 3.50
N GLY A 115 5.69 -0.40 2.68
CA GLY A 115 4.85 -0.58 1.51
C GLY A 115 3.38 -0.43 1.86
N THR A 116 2.67 0.42 1.13
CA THR A 116 1.25 0.70 1.36
C THR A 116 0.52 0.83 0.03
N ALA A 117 -0.48 -0.01 -0.20
CA ALA A 117 -1.17 -0.07 -1.47
C ALA A 117 -1.86 1.26 -1.82
N GLY A 118 -1.67 1.65 -3.09
CA GLY A 118 -2.18 2.90 -3.64
C GLY A 118 -1.32 4.12 -3.36
N TYR A 119 -0.20 3.99 -2.65
CA TYR A 119 0.75 5.09 -2.50
C TYR A 119 1.39 5.46 -3.85
N GLY A 120 1.86 6.70 -3.91
CA GLY A 120 2.91 7.07 -4.84
C GLY A 120 4.12 7.57 -4.06
N THR A 121 5.22 7.80 -4.77
CA THR A 121 6.47 8.36 -4.20
C THR A 121 6.28 9.65 -3.39
N ASP A 122 5.23 10.44 -3.63
CA ASP A 122 4.87 11.59 -2.81
C ASP A 122 4.47 11.21 -1.39
N GLN A 123 3.56 10.24 -1.22
CA GLN A 123 3.16 9.71 0.08
C GLN A 123 4.30 8.97 0.76
N GLU A 124 5.11 8.22 0.00
CA GLU A 124 6.28 7.51 0.52
C GLU A 124 7.34 8.48 1.06
N LEU A 125 7.59 9.59 0.35
CA LEU A 125 8.48 10.65 0.83
C LEU A 125 7.96 11.27 2.13
N LEU A 126 6.65 11.54 2.23
CA LEU A 126 6.05 12.06 3.46
C LEU A 126 6.15 11.06 4.60
N LEU A 127 5.88 9.77 4.35
CA LEU A 127 5.99 8.70 5.34
C LEU A 127 7.43 8.51 5.84
N PHE A 128 8.41 8.54 4.93
CA PHE A 128 9.81 8.51 5.30
C PHE A 128 10.19 9.73 6.15
N SER A 129 9.77 10.92 5.74
CA SER A 129 10.07 12.17 6.46
C SER A 129 9.45 12.20 7.86
N ASP A 130 8.21 11.71 8.00
CA ASP A 130 7.46 11.76 9.25
C ASP A 130 7.88 10.65 10.22
N THR A 131 8.18 9.45 9.72
CA THR A 131 8.38 8.26 10.55
C THR A 131 9.71 7.59 10.25
N GLY A 132 9.96 7.26 8.98
CA GLY A 132 11.09 6.41 8.57
C GLY A 132 12.47 6.95 8.96
N ALA A 133 12.70 8.24 8.76
CA ALA A 133 13.97 8.90 9.03
C ALA A 133 14.37 8.83 10.52
N GLN A 134 13.38 8.83 11.42
CA GLN A 134 13.62 8.76 12.86
C GLN A 134 14.13 7.38 13.31
N LEU A 135 13.83 6.33 12.53
CA LEU A 135 14.28 4.97 12.80
C LEU A 135 15.73 4.71 12.35
N SER A 136 16.39 5.72 11.78
CA SER A 136 17.81 5.70 11.39
C SER A 136 18.19 4.48 10.54
N PRO A 137 17.55 4.25 9.38
CA PRO A 137 17.89 3.10 8.54
C PRO A 137 19.30 3.21 7.97
N ASP A 138 19.91 2.06 7.71
CA ASP A 138 21.19 1.98 7.01
C ASP A 138 20.97 2.00 5.49
N VAL A 139 19.83 1.46 5.03
CA VAL A 139 19.41 1.46 3.62
C VAL A 139 17.93 1.81 3.49
N VAL A 140 17.61 2.70 2.55
CA VAL A 140 16.24 2.96 2.10
C VAL A 140 16.08 2.39 0.70
N LEU A 141 15.20 1.39 0.57
CA LEU A 141 14.86 0.76 -0.70
C LEU A 141 13.51 1.29 -1.17
N LEU A 142 13.50 1.96 -2.32
CA LEU A 142 12.29 2.46 -2.97
C LEU A 142 11.90 1.55 -4.13
N LEU A 143 10.74 0.90 -4.03
CA LEU A 143 10.15 0.13 -5.11
C LEU A 143 9.20 1.02 -5.89
N PHE A 144 9.73 1.63 -6.94
CA PHE A 144 8.98 2.47 -7.85
C PHE A 144 8.28 1.63 -8.93
N TYR A 145 7.01 1.92 -9.19
CA TYR A 145 6.25 1.32 -10.27
C TYR A 145 5.59 2.39 -11.17
N ALA A 146 5.07 1.99 -12.33
CA ALA A 146 4.62 2.96 -13.34
C ALA A 146 3.40 3.79 -12.88
N ASN A 147 2.56 3.25 -11.99
CA ASN A 147 1.40 3.93 -11.43
C ASN A 147 1.78 5.05 -10.45
N ASP A 148 2.97 5.03 -9.86
CA ASP A 148 3.48 6.12 -9.02
C ASP A 148 3.42 7.47 -9.72
N LEU A 149 3.77 7.51 -11.01
CA LEU A 149 3.71 8.72 -11.82
C LEU A 149 2.31 9.32 -11.85
N TRP A 150 1.28 8.47 -11.96
CA TRP A 150 -0.10 8.92 -11.93
C TRP A 150 -0.53 9.30 -10.51
N ASN A 151 -0.16 8.49 -9.52
CA ASN A 151 -0.47 8.75 -8.12
C ASN A 151 0.09 10.10 -7.66
N ASN A 152 1.28 10.50 -8.12
CA ASN A 152 1.92 11.77 -7.77
C ASN A 152 1.19 13.02 -8.29
N VAL A 153 0.42 12.89 -9.38
CA VAL A 153 -0.29 14.01 -10.01
C VAL A 153 -1.80 13.98 -9.73
N SER A 154 -2.26 13.01 -8.95
CA SER A 154 -3.67 12.80 -8.65
C SER A 154 -4.00 13.24 -7.22
N PRO A 155 -5.07 14.03 -7.01
CA PRO A 155 -5.56 14.34 -5.67
C PRO A 155 -6.28 13.16 -5.00
N ARG A 156 -6.40 12.03 -5.69
CA ARG A 156 -7.07 10.80 -5.23
C ARG A 156 -6.18 9.59 -5.46
N GLY A 157 -6.17 8.68 -4.49
CA GLY A 157 -5.54 7.38 -4.67
C GLY A 157 -6.17 6.60 -5.82
N ILE A 158 -5.39 5.75 -6.46
CA ILE A 158 -5.85 4.79 -7.46
C ILE A 158 -5.80 3.38 -6.88
N GLY A 159 -6.60 2.48 -7.47
CA GLY A 159 -6.61 1.07 -7.11
C GLY A 159 -7.51 0.83 -5.91
N VAL A 160 -6.94 0.22 -4.88
CA VAL A 160 -7.65 -0.31 -3.70
C VAL A 160 -8.09 0.78 -2.73
N ARG A 161 -7.42 1.93 -2.77
CA ARG A 161 -7.77 3.13 -2.00
C ARG A 161 -8.04 4.29 -2.95
N ARG A 162 -9.31 4.69 -3.02
CA ARG A 162 -9.79 5.81 -3.85
C ARG A 162 -10.08 7.08 -3.04
N GLY A 163 -9.49 7.19 -1.84
CA GLY A 163 -9.62 8.34 -0.95
C GLY A 163 -8.82 9.55 -1.43
N ALA A 164 -9.04 10.70 -0.79
CA ALA A 164 -8.19 11.87 -0.97
C ALA A 164 -6.77 11.57 -0.50
N LYS A 165 -5.76 12.08 -1.21
CA LYS A 165 -4.34 11.98 -0.85
C LYS A 165 -3.63 13.32 -1.03
N PRO A 166 -2.50 13.54 -0.33
CA PRO A 166 -1.58 14.63 -0.66
C PRO A 166 -1.03 14.45 -2.08
N TYR A 167 -0.56 15.54 -2.68
CA TYR A 167 0.22 15.49 -3.93
C TYR A 167 1.11 16.73 -4.03
N PHE A 168 2.21 16.66 -4.76
CA PHE A 168 3.10 17.81 -4.97
C PHE A 168 2.81 18.50 -6.30
N ARG A 169 2.99 19.83 -6.33
CA ARG A 169 3.02 20.62 -7.56
C ARG A 169 4.32 21.40 -7.65
N LEU A 170 4.76 21.65 -8.87
CA LEU A 170 5.88 22.55 -9.10
C LEU A 170 5.48 23.99 -8.70
N GLY A 171 6.32 24.65 -7.91
CA GLY A 171 6.20 26.06 -7.58
C GLY A 171 6.30 26.93 -8.82
N ARG A 172 5.56 28.05 -8.86
CA ARG A 172 5.57 28.95 -10.02
C ARG A 172 6.98 29.52 -10.22
N GLY A 173 7.59 29.27 -11.38
CA GLY A 173 8.95 29.73 -11.69
C GLY A 173 10.07 28.90 -11.07
N ALA A 174 9.77 27.71 -10.55
CA ALA A 174 10.78 26.82 -10.00
C ALA A 174 11.72 26.27 -11.09
N GLU A 175 13.02 26.51 -10.95
CA GLU A 175 14.04 25.65 -11.53
C GLU A 175 14.05 24.32 -10.75
N LEU A 176 14.25 23.20 -11.43
CA LEU A 176 14.23 21.83 -10.86
C LEU A 176 15.33 21.58 -9.81
N SER A 177 16.12 22.60 -9.44
CA SER A 177 17.25 22.52 -8.53
C SER A 177 16.98 23.37 -7.27
N GLY A 178 16.11 22.91 -6.38
CA GLY A 178 15.92 23.55 -5.07
C GLY A 178 14.74 23.04 -4.24
N SER A 179 14.83 23.16 -2.92
CA SER A 179 13.80 22.76 -1.94
C SER A 179 12.49 23.56 -2.05
N GLY A 180 12.50 24.71 -2.74
CA GLY A 180 11.31 25.50 -3.06
C GLY A 180 10.57 25.07 -4.33
N ALA A 181 11.06 24.05 -5.03
CA ALA A 181 10.49 23.64 -6.31
C ALA A 181 9.19 22.86 -6.19
N LEU A 182 8.95 22.16 -5.07
CA LEU A 182 7.75 21.34 -4.86
C LEU A 182 6.90 21.89 -3.71
N GLN A 183 5.63 22.14 -3.98
CA GLN A 183 4.64 22.58 -3.00
C GLN A 183 3.68 21.43 -2.71
N LEU A 184 3.52 21.09 -1.44
CA LEU A 184 2.58 20.07 -0.98
C LEU A 184 1.15 20.61 -1.04
N MET A 185 0.27 19.88 -1.72
CA MET A 185 -1.13 20.23 -1.96
C MET A 185 -2.06 19.17 -1.38
N GLY A 186 -3.34 19.53 -1.24
CA GLY A 186 -4.38 18.58 -0.79
C GLY A 186 -4.33 18.26 0.70
N THR A 187 -3.58 19.04 1.50
CA THR A 187 -3.49 18.85 2.95
C THR A 187 -4.17 20.00 3.71
N PRO A 188 -4.76 19.74 4.90
CA PRO A 188 -4.98 18.42 5.50
C PRO A 188 -6.02 17.62 4.71
N ILE A 189 -5.93 16.28 4.81
CA ILE A 189 -6.88 15.39 4.16
C ILE A 189 -8.17 15.33 4.98
N PRO A 190 -9.34 15.70 4.42
CA PRO A 190 -10.61 15.65 5.14
C PRO A 190 -10.92 14.24 5.63
N GLU A 191 -11.57 14.14 6.79
CA GLU A 191 -12.09 12.86 7.27
C GLU A 191 -13.18 12.34 6.32
N PRO A 192 -13.21 11.02 6.03
CA PRO A 192 -14.31 10.42 5.29
C PRO A 192 -15.59 10.50 6.12
N PRO A 193 -16.78 10.60 5.49
CA PRO A 193 -18.03 10.51 6.22
C PRO A 193 -18.12 9.19 6.99
N PRO A 194 -18.79 9.17 8.16
CA PRO A 194 -18.94 7.96 8.95
C PRO A 194 -19.59 6.85 8.12
N ARG A 195 -19.10 5.62 8.27
CA ARG A 195 -19.72 4.46 7.61
C ARG A 195 -21.14 4.29 8.14
N PRO A 196 -22.14 4.00 7.29
CA PRO A 196 -23.47 3.65 7.76
C PRO A 196 -23.38 2.44 8.69
N SER A 197 -24.07 2.55 9.84
CA SER A 197 -24.20 1.50 10.86
C SER A 197 -24.95 0.28 10.34
#